data_AF-A0A368WA88-F1
#
_entry.id   AF-A0A368WA88-F1
#
_cell.length_a   1.000
_cell.length_b   1.000
_cell.length_c   1.000
_cell.angle_alpha   90.00
_cell.angle_beta   90.00
_cell.angle_gamma   90.00
#
_symmetry.space_group_name_H-M   'P 1'
#
loop_
_entity.id
_entity.type
_entity.pdbx_description
1 polymer ?
#
loop_
_entity_poly.entity_id
_entity_poly.type
_entity_poly.pdbx_seq_one_letter_code
_entity_poly.pdbx_strand_id
1 'polypeptide(L)'
;MVSLFLSHSSKDKFFVRKLAERLKQNRIEVWIDEAEINIGDSLIKKIGSAIDETDYFGVVLSHNSVNSEWVQKELQLAINRELEEKQVVLPMLLEPVEIPHFLKGKLYADFTTPEKFEKSFPKLLKTLGVELENEEIESQKIISAENEFIEKSNDFISDNEKRLARFEDIKIVDIDDEKSYRPDKNKKLFNIHLKLSNNPPEEWQRIFEAERSFPRHSMWRRAWIEGEYIVIYCPPEEIEEYHLDDLKEDVKNTNIKYREYLTELVQKEVKESKKEKKEFNKITELKRKLKFD
;
A
#
# COMPACT_ATOMS: atom_id res chain seq x y z
N MET A 1 -6.98 -1.53 24.43
CA MET A 1 -6.40 -1.65 23.08
C MET A 1 -7.11 -0.59 22.27
N VAL A 2 -6.39 0.27 21.54
CA VAL A 2 -7.01 1.41 20.87
C VAL A 2 -7.79 0.92 19.66
N SER A 3 -9.05 1.35 19.56
CA SER A 3 -9.95 0.96 18.47
C SER A 3 -10.29 2.15 17.56
N LEU A 4 -10.21 1.92 16.26
CA LEU A 4 -10.45 2.92 15.21
C LEU A 4 -11.49 2.40 14.22
N PHE A 5 -12.56 3.17 14.03
CA PHE A 5 -13.51 2.96 12.94
C PHE A 5 -13.09 3.74 11.71
N LEU A 6 -13.05 3.12 10.52
CA LEU A 6 -12.74 3.77 9.24
C LEU A 6 -13.98 3.89 8.35
N SER A 7 -14.56 5.09 8.34
CA SER A 7 -15.63 5.49 7.42
C SER A 7 -15.06 5.88 6.06
N HIS A 8 -15.63 5.31 4.99
CA HIS A 8 -15.15 5.51 3.63
C HIS A 8 -16.23 5.20 2.59
N SER A 9 -16.00 5.61 1.34
CA SER A 9 -16.83 5.16 0.24
C SER A 9 -16.45 3.73 -0.16
N SER A 10 -17.41 2.92 -0.62
CA SER A 10 -17.13 1.57 -1.15
C SER A 10 -16.10 1.57 -2.29
N LYS A 11 -15.99 2.68 -3.03
CA LYS A 11 -14.99 2.90 -4.09
C LYS A 11 -13.56 3.07 -3.57
N ASP A 12 -13.39 3.46 -2.31
CA ASP A 12 -12.08 3.70 -1.68
C ASP A 12 -11.61 2.49 -0.85
N LYS A 13 -12.39 1.39 -0.84
CA LYS A 13 -12.18 0.18 -0.03
C LYS A 13 -10.78 -0.39 -0.14
N PHE A 14 -10.17 -0.30 -1.32
CA PHE A 14 -8.80 -0.77 -1.54
C PHE A 14 -7.77 -0.02 -0.70
N PHE A 15 -7.83 1.31 -0.70
CA PHE A 15 -6.94 2.14 0.12
C PHE A 15 -7.19 1.90 1.62
N VAL A 16 -8.46 1.86 2.03
CA VAL A 16 -8.85 1.69 3.44
C VAL A 16 -8.41 0.33 3.99
N ARG A 17 -8.47 -0.74 3.19
CA ARG A 17 -7.96 -2.06 3.58
C ARG A 17 -6.44 -2.02 3.81
N LYS A 18 -5.67 -1.40 2.92
CA LYS A 18 -4.21 -1.24 3.10
C LYS A 18 -3.87 -0.45 4.36
N LEU A 19 -4.58 0.67 4.59
CA LEU A 19 -4.41 1.48 5.78
C LEU A 19 -4.73 0.67 7.05
N ALA A 20 -5.84 -0.07 7.05
CA ALA A 20 -6.25 -0.91 8.16
C ALA A 20 -5.23 -2.02 8.47
N GLU A 21 -4.66 -2.68 7.45
CA GLU A 21 -3.61 -3.67 7.63
C GLU A 21 -2.37 -3.07 8.31
N ARG A 22 -1.91 -1.91 7.83
CA ARG A 22 -0.75 -1.21 8.40
C ARG A 22 -1.00 -0.73 9.84
N LEU A 23 -2.22 -0.30 10.16
CA LEU A 23 -2.61 0.05 11.53
C LEU A 23 -2.68 -1.19 12.45
N LYS A 24 -3.23 -2.31 11.95
CA LYS A 24 -3.28 -3.59 12.69
C LYS A 24 -1.88 -4.13 13.02
N GLN A 25 -0.92 -3.98 12.11
CA GLN A 25 0.50 -4.32 12.38
C GLN A 25 1.07 -3.53 13.58
N ASN A 26 0.53 -2.34 13.86
CA ASN A 26 0.88 -1.49 14.99
C ASN A 26 -0.04 -1.70 16.20
N ARG A 27 -0.70 -2.87 16.30
CA ARG A 27 -1.58 -3.28 17.42
C ARG A 27 -2.81 -2.38 17.64
N ILE A 28 -3.27 -1.70 16.60
CA ILE A 28 -4.52 -0.94 16.61
C ILE A 28 -5.64 -1.85 16.09
N GLU A 29 -6.75 -1.89 16.81
CA GLU A 29 -7.95 -2.60 16.36
C GLU A 29 -8.69 -1.72 15.35
N VAL A 30 -8.85 -2.21 14.12
CA VAL A 30 -9.46 -1.44 13.03
C VAL A 30 -10.73 -2.09 12.52
N TRP A 31 -11.80 -1.32 12.57
CA TRP A 31 -13.11 -1.61 11.99
C TRP A 31 -13.27 -0.83 10.69
N ILE A 32 -13.79 -1.50 9.66
CA ILE A 32 -13.99 -0.91 8.32
C ILE A 32 -15.48 -1.00 8.01
N ASP A 33 -16.08 0.09 7.52
CA ASP A 33 -17.49 0.06 7.07
C ASP A 33 -17.64 -0.82 5.82
N GLU A 34 -18.25 -2.00 5.94
CA GLU A 34 -18.59 -2.84 4.79
C GLU A 34 -19.89 -2.32 4.16
N ALA A 35 -19.77 -1.36 3.25
CA ALA A 35 -20.87 -0.82 2.46
C ALA A 35 -21.48 -1.83 1.44
N GLU A 36 -21.83 -3.03 1.89
CA GLU A 36 -22.72 -3.99 1.21
C GLU A 36 -23.95 -4.24 2.09
N ILE A 37 -24.86 -3.26 2.11
CA ILE A 37 -26.11 -3.33 2.86
C ILE A 37 -27.19 -3.94 1.97
N ASN A 38 -27.89 -4.96 2.47
CA ASN A 38 -29.00 -5.58 1.77
C ASN A 38 -30.33 -4.84 2.05
N ILE A 39 -31.29 -4.94 1.13
CA ILE A 39 -32.63 -4.37 1.31
C ILE A 39 -33.29 -5.01 2.53
N GLY A 40 -33.55 -4.21 3.58
CA GLY A 40 -34.25 -4.63 4.81
C GLY A 40 -33.45 -4.52 6.11
N ASP A 41 -32.15 -4.23 6.05
CA ASP A 41 -31.33 -4.09 7.26
C ASP A 41 -31.60 -2.76 8.00
N SER A 42 -31.71 -2.83 9.35
CA SER A 42 -31.75 -1.64 10.20
C SER A 42 -30.35 -1.07 10.37
N LEU A 43 -29.98 -0.29 9.36
CA LEU A 43 -28.71 0.41 9.13
C LEU A 43 -28.12 1.13 10.35
N ILE A 44 -28.99 1.75 11.16
CA ILE A 44 -28.62 2.54 12.34
C ILE A 44 -28.12 1.67 13.49
N LYS A 45 -28.59 0.42 13.62
CA LYS A 45 -28.28 -0.43 14.78
C LYS A 45 -26.93 -1.14 14.69
N LYS A 46 -26.56 -1.71 13.53
CA LYS A 46 -25.29 -2.43 13.39
C LYS A 46 -24.08 -1.49 13.44
N ILE A 47 -24.20 -0.33 12.81
CA ILE A 47 -23.10 0.62 12.65
C ILE A 47 -23.00 1.55 13.86
N GLY A 48 -24.13 1.99 14.41
CA GLY A 48 -24.20 2.62 15.72
C GLY A 48 -23.95 1.67 16.89
N SER A 49 -23.45 0.45 16.69
CA SER A 49 -22.85 -0.36 17.77
C SER A 49 -21.33 -0.38 17.62
N ALA A 50 -20.84 -0.55 16.38
CA ALA A 50 -19.40 -0.50 16.08
C ALA A 50 -18.80 0.90 16.30
N ILE A 51 -19.54 1.97 15.99
CA ILE A 51 -19.11 3.35 16.29
C ILE A 51 -19.10 3.60 17.80
N ASP A 52 -20.02 2.99 18.57
CA ASP A 52 -20.14 3.15 20.03
C ASP A 52 -18.96 2.56 20.79
N GLU A 53 -18.33 1.53 20.21
CA GLU A 53 -17.25 0.76 20.84
C GLU A 53 -15.85 1.22 20.41
N THR A 54 -15.74 2.31 19.63
CA THR A 54 -14.46 2.79 19.09
C THR A 54 -13.97 4.11 19.69
N ASP A 55 -12.70 4.13 20.12
CA ASP A 55 -12.06 5.32 20.69
C ASP A 55 -11.89 6.46 19.65
N TYR A 56 -11.64 6.08 18.40
CA TYR A 56 -11.40 7.01 17.29
C TYR A 56 -12.30 6.73 16.09
N PHE A 57 -12.70 7.80 15.41
CA PHE A 57 -13.44 7.75 14.16
C PHE A 57 -12.61 8.36 13.03
N GLY A 58 -12.04 7.52 12.18
CA GLY A 58 -11.34 7.92 10.96
C GLY A 58 -12.30 8.12 9.80
N VAL A 59 -12.30 9.30 9.19
CA VAL A 59 -13.08 9.58 7.97
C VAL A 59 -12.14 9.78 6.79
N VAL A 60 -12.27 8.91 5.79
CA VAL A 60 -11.48 8.99 4.55
C VAL A 60 -12.16 9.97 3.60
N LEU A 61 -11.47 11.06 3.26
CA LEU A 61 -11.95 12.14 2.41
C LEU A 61 -11.47 11.94 0.97
N SER A 62 -12.42 11.71 0.08
CA SER A 62 -12.28 11.51 -1.36
C SER A 62 -13.47 12.15 -2.07
N HIS A 63 -13.40 12.38 -3.38
CA HIS A 63 -14.53 12.82 -4.21
C HIS A 63 -15.70 11.84 -4.07
N ASN A 64 -15.42 10.55 -3.85
CA ASN A 64 -16.44 9.54 -3.65
C ASN A 64 -17.09 9.62 -2.25
N SER A 65 -16.33 9.95 -1.21
CA SER A 65 -16.81 9.95 0.17
C SER A 65 -17.48 11.27 0.55
N VAL A 66 -16.97 12.42 0.08
CA VAL A 66 -17.59 13.73 0.36
C VAL A 66 -18.98 13.87 -0.27
N ASN A 67 -19.20 13.22 -1.41
CA ASN A 67 -20.49 13.21 -2.12
C ASN A 67 -21.42 12.08 -1.66
N SER A 68 -20.96 11.19 -0.77
CA SER A 68 -21.75 10.07 -0.27
C SER A 68 -22.67 10.53 0.86
N GLU A 69 -24.00 10.50 0.65
CA GLU A 69 -24.99 10.76 1.71
C GLU A 69 -24.78 9.86 2.93
N TRP A 70 -24.25 8.66 2.70
CA TRP A 70 -23.95 7.69 3.73
C TRP A 70 -22.82 8.16 4.65
N VAL A 71 -21.66 8.52 4.06
CA VAL A 71 -20.49 9.02 4.81
C VAL A 71 -20.84 10.32 5.55
N GLN A 72 -21.67 11.17 4.95
CA GLN A 72 -22.15 12.39 5.61
C GLN A 72 -22.98 12.11 6.87
N LYS A 73 -23.85 11.10 6.85
CA LYS A 73 -24.64 10.69 8.03
C LYS A 73 -23.76 10.13 9.14
N GLU A 74 -22.80 9.27 8.80
CA GLU A 74 -21.85 8.72 9.79
C GLU A 74 -20.97 9.80 10.41
N LEU A 75 -20.46 10.72 9.59
CA LEU A 75 -19.66 11.84 10.05
C LEU A 75 -20.44 12.74 11.03
N GLN A 76 -21.72 13.00 10.75
CA GLN A 76 -22.58 13.76 11.69
C GLN A 76 -22.77 13.04 13.02
N LEU A 77 -22.95 11.72 13.01
CA LEU A 77 -23.05 10.92 14.24
C LEU A 77 -21.74 10.98 15.04
N ALA A 78 -20.60 10.82 14.38
CA ALA A 78 -19.28 10.88 15.03
C ALA A 78 -18.98 12.26 15.62
N ILE A 79 -19.33 13.35 14.93
CA ILE A 79 -19.15 14.73 15.43
C ILE A 79 -19.98 14.98 16.69
N ASN A 80 -21.23 14.51 16.73
CA ASN A 80 -22.06 14.64 17.93
C ASN A 80 -21.43 13.93 19.14
N ARG A 81 -20.77 12.78 18.92
CA ARG A 81 -20.05 12.08 19.98
C ARG A 81 -18.78 12.75 20.43
N GLU A 82 -18.06 13.36 19.50
CA GLU A 82 -16.88 14.13 19.81
C GLU A 82 -17.20 15.33 20.70
N LEU A 83 -18.35 15.98 20.47
CA LEU A 83 -18.86 17.01 21.37
C LEU A 83 -19.23 16.49 22.77
N GLU A 84 -19.57 15.20 22.89
CA GLU A 84 -19.79 14.52 24.17
C GLU A 84 -18.49 13.98 24.79
N GLU A 85 -17.32 14.27 24.20
CA GLU A 85 -15.98 13.78 24.60
C GLU A 85 -15.85 12.24 24.58
N LYS A 86 -16.71 11.54 23.83
CA LYS A 86 -16.74 10.06 23.79
C LYS A 86 -15.90 9.44 22.69
N GLN A 87 -15.49 10.23 21.69
CA GLN A 87 -14.80 9.74 20.49
C GLN A 87 -14.05 10.89 19.82
N VAL A 88 -12.90 10.64 19.19
CA VAL A 88 -12.15 11.66 18.45
C VAL A 88 -12.26 11.45 16.94
N VAL A 89 -12.64 12.49 16.20
CA VAL A 89 -12.75 12.43 14.73
C VAL A 89 -11.41 12.78 14.08
N LEU A 90 -10.90 11.85 13.26
CA LEU A 90 -9.63 11.92 12.55
C LEU A 90 -9.85 12.01 11.03
N PRO A 91 -9.70 13.19 10.41
CA PRO A 91 -9.82 13.31 8.97
C PRO A 91 -8.60 12.73 8.24
N MET A 92 -8.83 11.98 7.16
CA MET A 92 -7.81 11.31 6.36
C MET A 92 -8.00 11.67 4.89
N LEU A 93 -7.19 12.58 4.36
CA LEU A 93 -7.32 13.09 3.00
C LEU A 93 -6.69 12.12 2.00
N LEU A 94 -7.51 11.42 1.22
CA LEU A 94 -7.06 10.48 0.18
C LEU A 94 -6.77 11.18 -1.15
N GLU A 95 -7.56 12.18 -1.50
CA GLU A 95 -7.39 12.98 -2.71
C GLU A 95 -7.77 14.44 -2.46
N PRO A 96 -7.30 15.40 -3.29
CA PRO A 96 -7.60 16.82 -3.10
C PRO A 96 -9.09 17.08 -3.26
N VAL A 97 -9.79 17.34 -2.15
CA VAL A 97 -11.22 17.67 -2.11
C VAL A 97 -11.50 18.89 -1.25
N GLU A 98 -12.65 19.51 -1.45
CA GLU A 98 -13.14 20.51 -0.51
C GLU A 98 -13.49 19.83 0.82
N ILE A 99 -12.76 20.19 1.87
CA ILE A 99 -12.96 19.65 3.21
C ILE A 99 -14.31 20.14 3.76
N PRO A 100 -15.20 19.23 4.21
CA PRO A 100 -16.48 19.59 4.80
C PRO A 100 -16.32 20.63 5.92
N HIS A 101 -17.27 21.57 6.00
CA HIS A 101 -17.17 22.70 6.93
C HIS A 101 -16.93 22.28 8.38
N PHE A 102 -17.55 21.18 8.80
CA PHE A 102 -17.44 20.63 10.16
C PHE A 102 -16.06 20.06 10.51
N LEU A 103 -15.22 19.82 9.50
CA LEU A 103 -13.83 19.39 9.65
C LEU A 103 -12.84 20.56 9.48
N LYS A 104 -13.31 21.76 9.11
CA LYS A 104 -12.45 22.94 8.98
C LYS A 104 -11.87 23.29 10.35
N GLY A 105 -10.55 23.35 10.45
CA GLY A 105 -9.82 23.60 11.69
C GLY A 105 -9.24 22.35 12.35
N LYS A 106 -9.62 21.14 11.92
CA LYS A 106 -8.94 19.90 12.32
C LYS A 106 -7.73 19.66 11.42
N LEU A 107 -6.63 19.21 12.03
CA LEU A 107 -5.52 18.63 11.27
C LEU A 107 -5.96 17.30 10.68
N TYR A 108 -5.50 17.02 9.47
CA TYR A 108 -5.81 15.78 8.76
C TYR A 108 -4.54 15.01 8.45
N ALA A 109 -4.65 13.69 8.34
CA ALA A 109 -3.62 12.86 7.76
C ALA A 109 -3.68 12.99 6.23
N ASP A 110 -2.60 13.46 5.59
CA ASP A 110 -2.56 13.65 4.15
C ASP A 110 -1.99 12.39 3.49
N PHE A 111 -2.86 11.67 2.78
CA PHE A 111 -2.58 10.45 2.05
C PHE A 111 -2.68 10.63 0.52
N THR A 112 -2.68 11.89 0.05
CA THR A 112 -2.79 12.23 -1.38
C THR A 112 -1.60 11.76 -2.22
N THR A 113 -0.45 11.52 -1.59
CA THR A 113 0.76 11.02 -2.25
C THR A 113 1.53 10.08 -1.32
N PRO A 114 2.35 9.15 -1.84
CA PRO A 114 3.16 8.24 -1.01
C PRO A 114 4.10 8.96 -0.05
N GLU A 115 4.75 10.04 -0.48
CA GLU A 115 5.65 10.83 0.37
C GLU A 115 4.92 11.45 1.56
N LYS A 116 3.70 11.95 1.34
CA LYS A 116 2.88 12.51 2.40
C LYS A 116 2.33 11.41 3.31
N PHE A 117 2.02 10.24 2.76
CA PHE A 117 1.63 9.07 3.54
C PHE A 117 2.70 8.73 4.58
N GLU A 118 3.96 8.58 4.18
CA GLU A 118 5.05 8.26 5.11
C GLU A 118 5.30 9.36 6.16
N LYS A 119 4.97 10.62 5.85
CA LYS A 119 5.06 11.74 6.81
C LYS A 119 3.86 11.84 7.74
N SER A 120 2.67 11.46 7.29
CA SER A 120 1.41 11.57 8.04
C SER A 120 1.11 10.33 8.86
N PHE A 121 1.52 9.15 8.42
CA PHE A 121 1.24 7.88 9.11
C PHE A 121 1.87 7.80 10.51
N PRO A 122 3.14 8.19 10.75
CA PRO A 122 3.71 8.23 12.10
C PRO A 122 2.97 9.20 13.04
N LYS A 123 2.48 10.32 12.49
CA LYS A 123 1.68 11.29 13.26
C LYS A 123 0.33 10.68 13.66
N LEU A 124 -0.31 9.95 12.75
CA LEU A 124 -1.53 9.21 13.03
C LEU A 124 -1.31 8.18 14.14
N LEU A 125 -0.22 7.39 14.07
CA LEU A 125 0.13 6.42 15.11
C LEU A 125 0.33 7.10 16.48
N LYS A 126 1.03 8.24 16.50
CA LYS A 126 1.20 9.03 17.72
C LYS A 126 -0.13 9.51 18.29
N THR A 127 -1.05 9.98 17.45
CA THR A 127 -2.41 10.38 17.87
C THR A 127 -3.18 9.20 18.46
N LEU A 128 -3.00 8.00 17.91
CA LEU A 128 -3.61 6.76 18.39
C LEU A 128 -2.90 6.17 19.63
N GLY A 129 -1.96 6.91 20.25
CA GLY A 129 -1.30 6.50 21.49
C GLY A 129 -0.22 5.42 21.31
N VAL A 130 0.27 5.21 20.10
CA VAL A 130 1.42 4.31 19.85
C VAL A 130 2.71 5.08 20.10
N GLU A 131 3.47 4.67 21.13
CA GLU A 131 4.83 5.15 21.35
C GLU A 131 5.74 4.59 20.24
N LEU A 132 6.15 5.45 19.32
CA LEU A 132 7.22 5.15 18.39
C LEU A 132 8.51 5.19 19.22
N GLU A 133 9.09 4.03 19.54
CA GLU A 133 10.45 3.99 20.10
C GLU A 133 11.38 4.72 19.13
N ASN A 134 11.97 5.82 19.59
CA ASN A 134 12.92 6.61 18.82
C ASN A 134 14.21 5.78 18.57
N GLU A 135 14.21 4.95 17.52
CA GLU A 135 15.40 4.24 17.03
C GLU A 135 16.40 5.17 16.30
N GLU A 136 16.21 6.49 16.33
CA GLU A 136 17.03 7.46 15.57
C GLU A 136 18.40 7.80 16.22
N ILE A 137 18.64 7.47 17.50
CA ILE A 137 19.91 7.81 18.17
C ILE A 137 20.91 6.63 18.18
N GLU A 138 20.43 5.39 18.19
CA GLU A 138 21.31 4.20 18.14
C GLU A 138 21.82 3.93 16.72
N SER A 139 20.99 4.23 15.72
CA SER A 139 21.30 4.06 14.29
C SER A 139 22.46 4.95 13.85
N GLN A 140 22.60 6.20 14.33
CA GLN A 140 23.72 7.07 13.95
C GLN A 140 25.08 6.68 14.55
N LYS A 141 25.09 6.06 15.75
CA LYS A 141 26.33 5.53 16.36
C LYS A 141 26.76 4.18 15.76
N ILE A 142 25.79 3.37 15.34
CA ILE A 142 26.07 2.09 14.68
C ILE A 142 26.53 2.33 13.24
N ILE A 143 25.93 3.28 12.50
CA ILE A 143 26.31 3.60 11.12
C ILE A 143 27.74 4.14 11.01
N SER A 144 28.21 4.96 11.96
CA SER A 144 29.60 5.47 11.91
C SER A 144 30.64 4.38 12.21
N ALA A 145 30.33 3.44 13.10
CA ALA A 145 31.20 2.31 13.41
C ALA A 145 31.11 1.17 12.37
N GLU A 146 29.95 0.97 11.74
CA GLU A 146 29.76 0.01 10.64
C GLU A 146 30.37 0.52 9.33
N ASN A 147 30.33 1.83 9.03
CA ASN A 147 30.92 2.38 7.80
C ASN A 147 32.46 2.27 7.77
N GLU A 148 33.14 2.40 8.91
CA GLU A 148 34.60 2.13 9.00
C GLU A 148 34.96 0.64 8.85
N PHE A 149 33.99 -0.27 9.06
CA PHE A 149 34.18 -1.71 8.93
C PHE A 149 33.78 -2.24 7.54
N ILE A 150 32.74 -1.67 6.92
CA ILE A 150 32.24 -2.02 5.58
C ILE A 150 33.29 -1.75 4.50
N GLU A 151 34.08 -0.67 4.61
CA GLU A 151 35.16 -0.39 3.65
C GLU A 151 36.27 -1.46 3.65
N LYS A 152 36.36 -2.32 4.68
CA LYS A 152 37.37 -3.37 4.80
C LYS A 152 36.89 -4.77 4.38
N SER A 153 35.61 -4.95 4.07
CA SER A 153 35.03 -6.27 3.75
C SER A 153 34.18 -6.22 2.48
N ASN A 154 34.78 -5.73 1.39
CA ASN A 154 34.13 -5.52 0.10
C ASN A 154 34.00 -6.79 -0.77
N ASP A 155 33.92 -7.97 -0.17
CA ASP A 155 33.71 -9.23 -0.89
C ASP A 155 32.40 -9.88 -0.44
N PHE A 156 31.44 -9.94 -1.36
CA PHE A 156 30.03 -10.40 -1.28
C PHE A 156 28.96 -9.35 -0.95
N ILE A 157 28.60 -8.56 -1.97
CA ILE A 157 27.27 -7.96 -2.11
C ILE A 157 26.28 -9.09 -2.42
N SER A 158 25.14 -9.16 -1.71
CA SER A 158 24.10 -10.17 -1.95
C SER A 158 23.52 -10.04 -3.36
N ASP A 159 23.08 -11.16 -3.95
CA ASP A 159 22.44 -11.14 -5.27
C ASP A 159 21.13 -10.34 -5.28
N ASN A 160 20.40 -10.29 -4.15
CA ASN A 160 19.20 -9.45 -4.03
C ASN A 160 19.54 -7.96 -3.92
N GLU A 161 20.67 -7.59 -3.30
CA GLU A 161 21.16 -6.20 -3.30
C GLU A 161 21.55 -5.75 -4.72
N LYS A 162 22.18 -6.63 -5.50
CA LYS A 162 22.48 -6.37 -6.92
C LYS A 162 21.20 -6.22 -7.74
N ARG A 163 20.19 -7.06 -7.51
CA ARG A 163 18.88 -6.98 -8.17
C ARG A 163 18.20 -5.64 -7.88
N LEU A 164 18.18 -5.23 -6.62
CA LEU A 164 17.60 -3.94 -6.20
C LEU A 164 18.32 -2.75 -6.84
N ALA A 165 19.66 -2.78 -6.86
CA ALA A 165 20.47 -1.69 -7.42
C ALA A 165 20.37 -1.58 -8.95
N ARG A 166 20.16 -2.69 -9.65
CA ARG A 166 20.07 -2.74 -11.12
C ARG A 166 18.63 -2.61 -11.65
N PHE A 167 17.62 -2.65 -10.78
CA PHE A 167 16.25 -2.58 -11.22
C PHE A 167 15.89 -1.17 -11.68
N GLU A 168 15.59 -1.05 -12.98
CA GLU A 168 15.03 0.14 -13.61
C GLU A 168 13.52 0.01 -13.70
N ASP A 169 12.82 1.12 -13.45
CA ASP A 169 11.36 1.14 -13.50
C ASP A 169 10.86 0.81 -14.90
N ILE A 170 9.99 -0.20 -14.98
CA ILE A 170 9.38 -0.64 -16.22
C ILE A 170 8.38 0.41 -16.69
N LYS A 171 8.36 0.70 -17.99
CA LYS A 171 7.42 1.66 -18.61
C LYS A 171 6.79 1.05 -19.84
N ILE A 172 5.57 1.50 -20.18
CA ILE A 172 4.98 1.23 -21.49
C ILE A 172 5.62 2.22 -22.47
N VAL A 173 6.28 1.70 -23.50
CA VAL A 173 7.07 2.50 -24.44
C VAL A 173 6.44 2.61 -25.82
N ASP A 174 5.68 1.60 -26.24
CA ASP A 174 5.12 1.57 -27.59
C ASP A 174 3.91 0.63 -27.68
N ILE A 175 3.21 0.68 -28.81
CA ILE A 175 2.21 -0.31 -29.21
C ILE A 175 2.78 -1.12 -30.38
N ASP A 176 2.78 -2.44 -30.27
CA ASP A 176 3.25 -3.34 -31.32
C ASP A 176 2.06 -3.73 -32.21
N ASP A 177 1.94 -3.11 -33.37
CA ASP A 177 0.85 -3.33 -34.33
C ASP A 177 1.00 -4.63 -35.13
N GLU A 178 2.23 -5.10 -35.37
CA GLU A 178 2.50 -6.39 -36.01
C GLU A 178 2.07 -7.57 -35.12
N LYS A 179 2.29 -7.44 -33.81
CA LYS A 179 1.94 -8.47 -32.83
C LYS A 179 0.50 -8.36 -32.34
N SER A 180 -0.11 -7.18 -32.44
CA SER A 180 -1.52 -6.97 -32.11
C SER A 180 -2.44 -7.66 -33.11
N TYR A 181 -3.37 -8.46 -32.62
CA TYR A 181 -4.26 -9.22 -33.49
C TYR A 181 -5.68 -9.30 -32.93
N ARG A 182 -6.60 -9.57 -33.85
CA ARG A 182 -8.00 -9.82 -33.53
C ARG A 182 -8.22 -11.33 -33.35
N PRO A 183 -8.42 -11.83 -32.11
CA PRO A 183 -8.61 -13.26 -31.89
C PRO A 183 -9.92 -13.78 -32.49
N ASP A 184 -10.97 -12.96 -32.50
CA ASP A 184 -12.28 -13.31 -33.04
C ASP A 184 -12.69 -12.31 -34.15
N LYS A 185 -12.68 -12.79 -35.40
CA LYS A 185 -13.03 -11.98 -36.58
C LYS A 185 -14.46 -11.45 -36.57
N ASN A 186 -15.35 -11.99 -35.71
CA ASN A 186 -16.73 -11.54 -35.58
C ASN A 186 -16.92 -10.45 -34.51
N LYS A 187 -15.98 -10.28 -33.57
CA LYS A 187 -16.07 -9.30 -32.46
C LYS A 187 -15.10 -8.14 -32.63
N LYS A 188 -15.48 -6.90 -32.36
CA LYS A 188 -14.60 -5.72 -32.52
C LYS A 188 -13.46 -5.60 -31.47
N LEU A 189 -13.03 -6.72 -30.87
CA LEU A 189 -12.05 -6.74 -29.77
C LEU A 189 -10.71 -7.27 -30.28
N PHE A 190 -9.63 -6.66 -29.82
CA PHE A 190 -8.25 -6.97 -30.20
C PHE A 190 -7.45 -7.34 -28.95
N ASN A 191 -6.49 -8.25 -29.11
CA ASN A 191 -5.40 -8.42 -28.17
C ASN A 191 -4.32 -7.40 -28.57
N ILE A 192 -4.32 -6.25 -27.88
CA ILE A 192 -3.41 -5.16 -28.18
C ILE A 192 -2.16 -5.32 -27.31
N HIS A 193 -0.99 -5.37 -27.96
CA HIS A 193 0.29 -5.60 -27.32
C HIS A 193 0.98 -4.28 -27.08
N LEU A 194 1.13 -3.91 -25.81
CA LEU A 194 1.83 -2.72 -25.37
C LEU A 194 3.24 -3.13 -24.95
N LYS A 195 4.26 -2.61 -25.62
CA LYS A 195 5.66 -2.94 -25.37
C LYS A 195 6.15 -2.30 -24.09
N LEU A 196 6.87 -3.07 -23.29
CA LEU A 196 7.53 -2.61 -22.08
C LEU A 196 8.99 -2.21 -22.34
N SER A 197 9.53 -1.30 -21.54
CA SER A 197 10.93 -0.85 -21.64
C SER A 197 11.93 -1.97 -21.34
N ASN A 198 11.56 -2.89 -20.44
CA ASN A 198 12.39 -3.99 -19.98
C ASN A 198 11.50 -5.22 -19.79
N ASN A 199 12.10 -6.40 -19.88
CA ASN A 199 11.39 -7.65 -19.61
C ASN A 199 11.03 -7.75 -18.11
N PRO A 200 9.74 -7.83 -17.74
CA PRO A 200 9.32 -7.84 -16.34
C PRO A 200 9.74 -9.15 -15.65
N PRO A 201 10.39 -9.08 -14.47
CA PRO A 201 10.67 -10.25 -13.64
C PRO A 201 9.38 -10.99 -13.23
N GLU A 202 9.46 -12.29 -12.98
CA GLU A 202 8.27 -13.09 -12.67
C GLU A 202 7.50 -12.57 -11.44
N GLU A 203 8.20 -12.13 -10.40
CA GLU A 203 7.54 -11.61 -9.20
C GLU A 203 6.89 -10.25 -9.48
N TRP A 204 7.46 -9.45 -10.39
CA TRP A 204 6.83 -8.21 -10.87
C TRP A 204 5.53 -8.54 -11.63
N GLN A 205 5.54 -9.55 -12.51
CA GLN A 205 4.35 -9.98 -13.25
C GLN A 205 3.22 -10.43 -12.31
N ARG A 206 3.56 -11.22 -11.29
CA ARG A 206 2.59 -11.66 -10.27
C ARG A 206 1.98 -10.48 -9.50
N ILE A 207 2.79 -9.47 -9.16
CA ILE A 207 2.30 -8.25 -8.51
C ILE A 207 1.33 -7.51 -9.46
N PHE A 208 1.69 -7.34 -10.73
CA PHE A 208 0.85 -6.66 -11.72
C PHE A 208 -0.51 -7.34 -11.89
N GLU A 209 -0.52 -8.66 -12.07
CA GLU A 209 -1.75 -9.44 -12.23
C GLU A 209 -2.63 -9.40 -10.96
N ALA A 210 -2.00 -9.44 -9.78
CA ALA A 210 -2.72 -9.31 -8.52
C ALA A 210 -3.39 -7.94 -8.37
N GLU A 211 -2.70 -6.85 -8.72
CA GLU A 211 -3.28 -5.50 -8.64
C GLU A 211 -4.47 -5.31 -9.60
N ARG A 212 -4.41 -5.91 -10.80
CA ARG A 212 -5.47 -5.81 -11.80
C ARG A 212 -6.61 -6.82 -11.67
N SER A 213 -6.57 -7.68 -10.64
CA SER A 213 -7.59 -8.71 -10.40
C SER A 213 -8.99 -8.13 -10.11
N PHE A 214 -9.07 -6.89 -9.62
CA PHE A 214 -10.32 -6.22 -9.27
C PHE A 214 -10.69 -5.10 -10.26
N PRO A 215 -11.87 -5.16 -10.90
CA PRO A 215 -12.35 -4.10 -11.79
C PRO A 215 -12.57 -2.76 -11.06
N ARG A 216 -11.96 -1.67 -11.56
CA ARG A 216 -12.08 -0.33 -10.96
C ARG A 216 -13.15 0.57 -11.60
N HIS A 217 -13.62 0.23 -12.80
CA HIS A 217 -14.67 0.97 -13.51
C HIS A 217 -15.44 0.07 -14.49
N SER A 218 -16.57 0.55 -15.03
CA SER A 218 -17.46 -0.21 -15.90
C SER A 218 -16.83 -0.65 -17.24
N MET A 219 -15.84 0.10 -17.73
CA MET A 219 -15.11 -0.21 -18.96
C MET A 219 -13.91 -1.15 -18.72
N TRP A 220 -13.68 -1.63 -17.49
CA TRP A 220 -12.49 -2.42 -17.13
C TRP A 220 -12.26 -3.62 -18.06
N ARG A 221 -11.06 -3.71 -18.62
CA ARG A 221 -10.65 -4.81 -19.50
C ARG A 221 -9.57 -5.65 -18.84
N ARG A 222 -9.62 -6.94 -19.17
CA ARG A 222 -8.56 -7.87 -18.77
C ARG A 222 -7.27 -7.48 -19.48
N ALA A 223 -6.22 -7.33 -18.68
CA ALA A 223 -4.85 -7.21 -19.17
C ALA A 223 -3.96 -8.22 -18.43
N TRP A 224 -2.95 -8.74 -19.11
CA TRP A 224 -1.99 -9.70 -18.58
C TRP A 224 -0.60 -9.44 -19.18
N ILE A 225 0.41 -10.10 -18.64
CA ILE A 225 1.77 -10.01 -19.17
C ILE A 225 2.05 -11.18 -20.10
N GLU A 226 2.64 -10.89 -21.27
CA GLU A 226 3.11 -11.89 -22.20
C GLU A 226 4.53 -11.53 -22.67
N GLY A 227 5.53 -12.08 -21.98
CA GLY A 227 6.94 -11.72 -22.19
C GLY A 227 7.19 -10.25 -21.82
N GLU A 228 7.72 -9.47 -22.76
CA GLU A 228 7.97 -8.02 -22.62
C GLU A 228 6.75 -7.15 -22.96
N TYR A 229 5.54 -7.73 -23.05
CA TYR A 229 4.33 -7.01 -23.44
C TYR A 229 3.27 -7.06 -22.35
N ILE A 230 2.56 -5.95 -22.17
CA ILE A 230 1.22 -5.96 -21.56
C ILE A 230 0.22 -6.18 -22.68
N VAL A 231 -0.57 -7.24 -22.59
CA VAL A 231 -1.64 -7.51 -23.54
C VAL A 231 -2.96 -7.12 -22.92
N ILE A 232 -3.71 -6.25 -23.60
CA ILE A 232 -5.06 -5.86 -23.18
C ILE A 232 -6.08 -6.28 -24.24
N TYR A 233 -7.20 -6.84 -23.78
CA TYR A 233 -8.28 -7.28 -24.67
C TYR A 233 -9.38 -6.22 -24.77
N CYS A 234 -9.30 -5.34 -25.78
CA CYS A 234 -10.22 -4.22 -25.96
C CYS A 234 -10.34 -3.78 -27.43
N PRO A 235 -11.35 -2.96 -27.79
CA PRO A 235 -11.33 -2.20 -29.04
C PRO A 235 -10.19 -1.17 -29.05
N PRO A 236 -9.51 -0.93 -30.18
CA PRO A 236 -8.39 0.03 -30.25
C PRO A 236 -8.77 1.44 -29.83
N GLU A 237 -10.01 1.85 -30.09
CA GLU A 237 -10.51 3.18 -29.73
C GLU A 237 -10.58 3.39 -28.21
N GLU A 238 -10.70 2.32 -27.42
CA GLU A 238 -10.76 2.41 -25.96
C GLU A 238 -9.39 2.60 -25.30
N ILE A 239 -8.27 2.38 -26.01
CA ILE A 239 -6.94 2.43 -25.38
C ILE A 239 -6.64 3.81 -24.84
N GLU A 240 -6.66 4.82 -25.69
CA GLU A 240 -6.27 6.18 -25.30
C GLU A 240 -7.30 6.80 -24.35
N GLU A 241 -8.58 6.47 -24.53
CA GLU A 241 -9.68 7.09 -23.79
C GLU A 241 -9.89 6.49 -22.39
N TYR A 242 -9.67 5.19 -22.20
CA TYR A 242 -10.06 4.50 -20.96
C TYR A 242 -8.97 3.66 -20.31
N HIS A 243 -7.98 3.14 -21.06
CA HIS A 243 -7.11 2.08 -20.54
C HIS A 243 -5.65 2.49 -20.36
N LEU A 244 -5.13 3.40 -21.19
CA LEU A 244 -3.70 3.69 -21.22
C LEU A 244 -3.21 4.30 -19.90
N ASP A 245 -3.95 5.24 -19.33
CA ASP A 245 -3.57 5.88 -18.08
C ASP A 245 -3.71 4.92 -16.89
N ASP A 246 -4.74 4.10 -16.88
CA ASP A 246 -4.92 3.02 -15.90
C ASP A 246 -3.77 2.01 -15.94
N LEU A 247 -3.33 1.62 -17.15
CA LEU A 247 -2.21 0.71 -17.33
C LEU A 247 -0.88 1.34 -16.94
N LYS A 248 -0.65 2.62 -17.25
CA LYS A 248 0.54 3.36 -16.78
C LYS A 248 0.58 3.44 -15.26
N GLU A 249 -0.54 3.71 -14.63
CA GLU A 249 -0.65 3.78 -13.17
C GLU A 249 -0.44 2.40 -12.53
N ASP A 250 -0.95 1.33 -13.14
CA ASP A 250 -0.69 -0.05 -12.67
C ASP A 250 0.77 -0.43 -12.79
N VAL A 251 1.43 -0.08 -13.90
CA VAL A 251 2.87 -0.30 -14.10
C VAL A 251 3.67 0.45 -13.04
N LYS A 252 3.33 1.71 -12.78
CA LYS A 252 3.98 2.53 -11.75
C LYS A 252 3.80 1.93 -10.35
N ASN A 253 2.58 1.54 -9.98
CA ASN A 253 2.30 0.92 -8.69
C ASN A 253 3.00 -0.44 -8.54
N THR A 254 3.09 -1.21 -9.62
CA THR A 254 3.82 -2.48 -9.63
C THR A 254 5.33 -2.27 -9.44
N ASN A 255 5.93 -1.26 -10.07
CA ASN A 255 7.35 -0.91 -9.86
C ASN A 255 7.64 -0.57 -8.39
N ILE A 256 6.78 0.22 -7.74
CA ILE A 256 6.93 0.59 -6.33
C ILE A 256 6.90 -0.68 -5.46
N LYS A 257 5.86 -1.51 -5.63
CA LYS A 257 5.71 -2.75 -4.88
C LYS A 257 6.83 -3.75 -5.12
N TYR A 258 7.36 -3.80 -6.34
CA TYR A 258 8.49 -4.68 -6.65
C TYR A 258 9.78 -4.21 -5.96
N ARG A 259 10.01 -2.90 -5.85
CA ARG A 259 11.13 -2.34 -5.06
C ARG A 259 10.98 -2.64 -3.58
N GLU A 260 9.76 -2.51 -3.04
CA GLU A 260 9.46 -2.88 -1.65
C GLU A 260 9.73 -4.36 -1.41
N TYR A 261 9.24 -5.23 -2.30
CA TYR A 261 9.51 -6.67 -2.26
C TYR A 261 11.00 -7.00 -2.25
N LEU A 262 11.79 -6.41 -3.15
CA LEU A 262 13.24 -6.62 -3.18
C LEU A 262 13.93 -6.11 -1.91
N THR A 263 13.47 -4.98 -1.37
CA THR A 263 14.00 -4.41 -0.13
C THR A 263 13.75 -5.33 1.06
N GLU A 264 12.54 -5.90 1.17
CA GLU A 264 12.21 -6.87 2.21
C GLU A 264 13.08 -8.13 2.14
N LEU A 265 13.38 -8.62 0.92
CA LEU A 265 14.28 -9.76 0.74
C LEU A 265 15.68 -9.45 1.25
N VAL A 266 16.25 -8.30 0.86
CA VAL A 266 17.57 -7.87 1.33
C VAL A 266 17.61 -7.76 2.85
N GLN A 267 16.59 -7.14 3.46
CA GLN A 267 16.51 -7.01 4.92
C GLN A 267 16.44 -8.36 5.64
N LYS A 268 15.68 -9.33 5.08
CA LYS A 268 15.60 -10.69 5.62
C LYS A 268 16.97 -11.38 5.58
N GLU A 269 17.68 -11.32 4.46
CA GLU A 269 19.02 -11.91 4.32
C GLU A 269 20.05 -11.29 5.26
N VAL A 270 20.03 -9.96 5.42
CA VAL A 270 20.90 -9.26 6.37
C VAL A 270 20.58 -9.70 7.80
N LYS A 271 19.31 -9.85 8.15
CA LYS A 271 18.87 -10.31 9.48
C LYS A 271 19.30 -11.76 9.75
N GLU A 272 19.16 -12.64 8.77
CA GLU A 272 19.61 -14.03 8.84
C GLU A 272 21.13 -14.12 8.99
N SER A 273 21.88 -13.39 8.16
CA SER A 273 23.35 -13.31 8.25
C SER A 273 23.83 -12.78 9.60
N LYS A 274 23.13 -11.76 10.16
CA LYS A 274 23.41 -11.25 11.51
C LYS A 274 23.13 -12.30 12.59
N LYS A 275 22.08 -13.11 12.44
CA LYS A 275 21.75 -14.20 13.37
C LYS A 275 22.80 -15.32 13.31
N GLU A 276 23.18 -15.76 12.11
CA GLU A 276 24.22 -16.77 11.90
C GLU A 276 25.57 -16.34 12.49
N LYS A 277 25.99 -15.08 12.24
CA LYS A 277 27.20 -14.53 12.86
C LYS A 277 27.12 -14.54 14.39
N LYS A 278 25.97 -14.22 14.99
CA LYS A 278 25.78 -14.30 16.45
C LYS A 278 25.90 -15.73 16.96
N GLU A 279 25.31 -16.71 16.29
CA GLU A 279 25.41 -18.13 16.66
C GLU A 279 26.84 -18.65 16.52
N PHE A 280 27.51 -18.34 15.41
CA PHE A 280 28.92 -18.68 15.19
C PHE A 280 29.84 -18.07 16.25
N ASN A 281 29.60 -16.81 16.65
CA ASN A 281 30.35 -16.16 17.72
C ASN A 281 30.14 -16.86 19.06
N LYS A 282 28.91 -17.28 19.38
CA LYS A 282 28.63 -18.08 20.61
C LYS A 282 29.38 -19.41 20.59
N ILE A 283 29.39 -20.12 19.46
CA ILE A 283 30.15 -21.38 19.31
C ILE A 283 31.65 -21.12 19.48
N THR A 284 32.17 -20.04 18.89
CA THR A 284 33.58 -19.66 19.01
C THR A 284 33.95 -19.32 20.46
N GLU A 285 33.07 -18.63 21.18
CA GLU A 285 33.25 -18.32 22.61
C GLU A 285 33.20 -19.58 23.48
N LEU A 286 32.26 -20.50 23.21
CA LEU A 286 32.19 -21.81 23.87
C LEU A 286 33.48 -22.61 23.66
N LYS A 287 33.99 -22.67 22.42
CA LYS A 287 35.27 -23.32 22.10
C LYS A 287 36.44 -22.74 22.90
N ARG A 288 36.45 -21.43 23.17
CA ARG A 288 37.49 -20.78 24.00
C ARG A 288 37.38 -21.10 25.49
N LYS A 289 36.16 -21.35 26.00
CA LYS A 289 35.91 -21.65 27.42
C LYS A 289 36.14 -23.11 27.76
N LEU A 290 35.91 -24.01 26.82
CA LEU A 290 36.12 -25.45 27.00
C LEU A 290 37.61 -25.77 26.89
N LYS A 291 38.16 -26.43 27.91
CA LYS A 291 39.45 -27.10 27.83
C LYS A 291 39.21 -28.55 27.42
N PHE A 292 39.90 -28.97 26.37
CA PHE A 292 39.84 -30.33 25.85
C PHE A 292 41.11 -31.08 26.29
N ASP A 293 40.94 -32.33 26.72
CA ASP A 293 42.04 -33.23 27.15
C ASP A 293 42.88 -33.74 25.98
#